data_AF-A0A1C6M1C5-F1
#
_entry.id   AF-A0A1C6M1C5-F1
#
_cell.length_a   1.000
_cell.length_b   1.000
_cell.length_c   1.000
_cell.angle_alpha   90.00
_cell.angle_beta   90.00
_cell.angle_gamma   90.00
#
_symmetry.space_group_name_H-M   'P 1'
#
loop_
_entity.id
_entity.type
_entity.pdbx_description
1 polymer ?
#
loop_
_entity_poly.entity_id
_entity_poly.type
_entity_poly.pdbx_seq_one_letter_code
_entity_poly.pdbx_strand_id
1 'polypeptide(L)'
;MPQTTDTATTTHHRVSTDEVYADAPSIEREIASLAELSERYSHDSALPREFWLRKAALVDRIALTEVSTYGPELAKSAIQAAEAAAVQLIAYDAKHGSREYVRNEYRRWSLTEDS
;
A
#
# COMPACT_ATOMS: atom_id res chain seq x y z
N MET A 1 44.50 -2.84 33.27
CA MET A 1 43.04 -3.07 33.18
C MET A 1 42.49 -2.26 32.00
N PRO A 2 42.42 -2.80 30.79
CA PRO A 2 41.65 -2.18 29.72
C PRO A 2 40.21 -2.66 29.80
N GLN A 3 39.27 -1.73 29.98
CA GLN A 3 37.85 -2.01 29.77
C GLN A 3 37.60 -2.07 28.27
N THR A 4 37.20 -3.25 27.79
CA THR A 4 36.61 -3.41 26.46
C THR A 4 35.19 -2.89 26.54
N THR A 5 34.95 -1.72 25.98
CA THR A 5 33.60 -1.28 25.64
C THR A 5 33.11 -2.16 24.50
N ASP A 6 32.26 -3.11 24.85
CA ASP A 6 31.45 -3.90 23.93
C ASP A 6 30.50 -2.94 23.20
N THR A 7 30.87 -2.55 21.98
CA THR A 7 29.97 -1.80 21.10
C THR A 7 28.87 -2.76 20.68
N ALA A 8 27.72 -2.64 21.36
CA ALA A 8 26.47 -3.24 20.95
C ALA A 8 26.15 -2.83 19.51
N THR A 9 26.48 -3.70 18.56
CA THR A 9 26.04 -3.60 17.17
C THR A 9 24.53 -3.84 17.16
N THR A 10 23.75 -2.76 17.26
CA THR A 10 22.33 -2.79 16.92
C THR A 10 22.23 -3.02 15.41
N THR A 11 22.22 -4.29 15.01
CA THR A 11 21.82 -4.71 13.68
C THR A 11 20.37 -4.30 13.51
N HIS A 12 20.11 -3.20 12.79
CA HIS A 12 18.80 -2.95 12.22
C HIS A 12 18.44 -4.16 11.36
N HIS A 13 17.60 -5.05 11.89
CA HIS A 13 17.06 -6.17 11.13
C HIS A 13 16.16 -5.57 10.05
N ARG A 14 16.74 -5.31 8.87
CA ARG A 14 15.99 -4.89 7.70
C ARG A 14 15.21 -6.09 7.24
N VAL A 15 13.94 -6.14 7.64
CA VAL A 15 12.96 -7.14 7.19
C VAL A 15 13.06 -7.26 5.68
N SER A 16 13.25 -8.49 5.19
CA SER A 16 13.36 -8.71 3.74
C SER A 16 12.01 -8.50 3.06
N THR A 17 11.99 -8.16 1.77
CA THR A 17 10.72 -7.98 1.03
C THR A 17 9.86 -9.24 1.03
N ASP A 18 10.50 -10.41 1.00
CA ASP A 18 9.84 -11.72 1.09
C ASP A 18 9.19 -11.92 2.46
N GLU A 19 9.82 -11.40 3.52
CA GLU A 19 9.30 -11.48 4.88
C GLU A 19 8.12 -10.52 5.10
N VAL A 20 8.12 -9.34 4.45
CA VAL A 20 6.98 -8.39 4.50
C VAL A 20 5.72 -8.98 3.85
N TYR A 21 5.86 -9.75 2.77
CA TYR A 21 4.74 -10.30 2.01
C TYR A 21 4.52 -11.80 2.22
N ALA A 22 5.16 -12.41 3.23
CA ALA A 22 5.08 -13.86 3.47
C ALA A 22 3.64 -14.36 3.64
N ASP A 23 2.80 -13.58 4.34
CA ASP A 23 1.40 -13.91 4.62
C ASP A 23 0.42 -13.28 3.61
N ALA A 24 0.94 -12.65 2.55
CA ALA A 24 0.08 -12.00 1.55
C ALA A 24 -0.68 -13.06 0.72
N PRO A 25 -1.94 -12.81 0.34
CA PRO A 25 -2.68 -13.67 -0.59
C PRO A 25 -1.93 -13.88 -1.91
N SER A 26 -2.22 -14.95 -2.64
CA SER A 26 -1.66 -15.14 -3.98
C SER A 26 -2.03 -13.98 -4.91
N ILE A 27 -1.21 -13.75 -5.94
CA ILE A 27 -1.42 -12.65 -6.91
C ILE A 27 -2.82 -12.76 -7.54
N GLU A 28 -3.24 -13.97 -7.93
CA GLU A 28 -4.54 -14.21 -8.57
C GLU A 28 -5.70 -13.90 -7.62
N ARG A 29 -5.58 -14.31 -6.35
CA ARG A 29 -6.60 -14.03 -5.33
C ARG A 29 -6.71 -12.54 -5.02
N GLU A 30 -5.59 -11.83 -5.03
CA GLU A 30 -5.57 -10.38 -4.81
C GLU A 30 -6.20 -9.62 -5.98
N ILE A 31 -5.95 -10.05 -7.23
CA ILE A 31 -6.61 -9.50 -8.43
C ILE A 31 -8.13 -9.67 -8.33
N ALA A 32 -8.61 -10.87 -7.99
CA ALA A 32 -10.04 -11.11 -7.83
C ALA A 32 -10.65 -10.22 -6.72
N SER A 33 -9.97 -10.10 -5.59
CA SER A 33 -10.41 -9.26 -4.47
C SER A 33 -10.49 -7.77 -4.85
N LEU A 34 -9.54 -7.28 -5.65
CA LEU A 34 -9.56 -5.89 -6.15
C LEU A 34 -10.68 -5.67 -7.16
N ALA A 35 -10.98 -6.65 -8.02
CA ALA A 35 -12.11 -6.57 -8.95
C ALA A 35 -13.44 -6.50 -8.19
N GLU A 36 -13.62 -7.36 -7.18
CA GLU A 36 -14.81 -7.34 -6.33
C GLU A 36 -14.93 -6.03 -5.53
N LEU A 37 -13.82 -5.50 -4.98
CA LEU A 37 -13.81 -4.18 -4.35
C LEU A 37 -14.25 -3.12 -5.36
N SER A 38 -13.67 -3.11 -6.56
CA SER A 38 -14.02 -2.14 -7.60
C SER A 38 -15.50 -2.20 -7.97
N GLU A 39 -16.08 -3.40 -8.07
CA GLU A 39 -17.50 -3.59 -8.37
C GLU A 39 -18.39 -3.08 -7.24
N ARG A 40 -18.06 -3.39 -5.97
CA ARG A 40 -18.81 -2.89 -4.80
C ARG A 40 -18.87 -1.36 -4.72
N TYR A 41 -17.84 -0.66 -5.18
CA TYR A 41 -17.76 0.80 -5.15
C TYR A 41 -18.01 1.47 -6.51
N SER A 42 -18.45 0.71 -7.53
CA SER A 42 -18.61 1.21 -8.90
C SER A 42 -19.74 2.23 -9.10
N HIS A 43 -20.61 2.44 -8.11
CA HIS A 43 -21.82 3.26 -8.22
C HIS A 43 -21.78 4.46 -7.25
N ASP A 44 -21.12 5.57 -7.63
CA ASP A 44 -21.04 6.84 -6.88
C ASP A 44 -20.17 6.88 -5.61
N SER A 45 -19.48 5.81 -5.26
CA SER A 45 -18.62 5.79 -4.07
C SER A 45 -17.13 5.86 -4.44
N ALA A 46 -16.39 6.76 -3.79
CA ALA A 46 -14.94 6.74 -3.89
C ALA A 46 -14.40 5.41 -3.36
N LEU A 47 -13.44 4.80 -4.07
CA LEU A 47 -12.79 3.57 -3.63
C LEU A 47 -12.14 3.77 -2.25
N PRO A 48 -12.28 2.80 -1.32
CA PRO A 48 -11.78 2.94 0.03
C PRO A 48 -10.25 2.90 0.05
N ARG A 49 -9.65 3.40 1.14
CA ARG A 49 -8.20 3.31 1.38
C ARG A 49 -7.66 1.88 1.20
N GLU A 50 -8.41 0.87 1.65
CA GLU A 50 -8.04 -0.54 1.53
C GLU A 50 -7.76 -0.94 0.07
N PHE A 51 -8.59 -0.49 -0.87
CA PHE A 51 -8.39 -0.77 -2.30
C PHE A 51 -7.04 -0.22 -2.78
N TRP A 52 -6.72 1.02 -2.44
CA TRP A 52 -5.46 1.66 -2.86
C TRP A 52 -4.24 1.01 -2.25
N LEU A 53 -4.33 0.63 -0.97
CA LEU A 53 -3.26 -0.07 -0.26
C LEU A 53 -3.00 -1.45 -0.88
N ARG A 54 -4.06 -2.24 -1.08
CA ARG A 54 -3.98 -3.56 -1.71
C ARG A 54 -3.44 -3.49 -3.14
N LYS A 55 -3.90 -2.51 -3.93
CA LYS A 55 -3.40 -2.26 -5.28
C LYS A 55 -1.90 -1.96 -5.27
N ALA A 56 -1.44 -1.07 -4.39
CA ALA A 56 -0.03 -0.73 -4.29
C ALA A 56 0.83 -1.95 -3.91
N ALA A 57 0.40 -2.71 -2.89
CA ALA A 57 1.09 -3.92 -2.46
C ALA A 57 1.13 -5.01 -3.55
N LEU A 58 0.04 -5.20 -4.30
CA LEU A 58 -0.02 -6.17 -5.39
C LEU A 58 0.97 -5.83 -6.51
N VAL A 59 0.98 -4.57 -6.96
CA VAL A 59 1.84 -4.16 -8.08
C VAL A 59 3.32 -4.17 -7.65
N ASP A 60 3.62 -3.81 -6.40
CA ASP A 60 4.98 -3.95 -5.83
C ASP A 60 5.45 -5.41 -5.83
N ARG A 61 4.61 -6.35 -5.40
CA ARG A 61 4.93 -7.79 -5.45
C ARG A 61 5.14 -8.32 -6.87
N ILE A 62 4.36 -7.84 -7.85
CA ILE A 62 4.58 -8.17 -9.26
C ILE A 62 5.93 -7.63 -9.72
N ALA A 63 6.27 -6.38 -9.38
CA ALA A 63 7.56 -5.79 -9.72
C ALA A 63 8.73 -6.58 -9.11
N LEU A 64 8.66 -6.95 -7.83
CA LEU A 64 9.66 -7.80 -7.18
C LEU A 64 9.82 -9.16 -7.88
N THR A 65 8.71 -9.78 -8.29
CA THR A 65 8.70 -11.06 -9.02
C THR A 65 9.36 -10.92 -10.40
N GLU A 66 9.02 -9.87 -11.15
CA GLU A 66 9.63 -9.60 -12.45
C GLU A 66 11.13 -9.27 -12.33
N VAL A 67 11.52 -8.46 -11.36
CA VAL A 67 12.93 -8.15 -11.08
C VAL A 67 13.71 -9.41 -10.75
N SER A 68 13.15 -10.29 -9.91
CA SER A 68 13.80 -11.55 -9.55
C SER A 68 13.91 -12.52 -10.74
N THR A 69 12.95 -12.48 -11.68
CA THR A 69 12.88 -13.43 -12.79
C THR A 69 13.69 -12.96 -14.00
N TYR A 70 13.62 -11.68 -14.33
CA TYR A 70 14.15 -11.10 -15.58
C TYR A 70 15.23 -10.04 -15.36
N GLY A 71 15.45 -9.60 -14.12
CA GLY A 71 16.35 -8.51 -13.79
C GLY A 71 15.68 -7.12 -13.91
N PRO A 72 16.26 -6.09 -13.26
CA PRO A 72 15.65 -4.76 -13.13
C PRO A 72 15.38 -4.06 -14.47
N GLU A 73 16.23 -4.30 -15.47
CA GLU A 73 16.17 -3.57 -16.74
C GLU A 73 15.00 -4.03 -17.59
N LEU A 74 14.70 -5.34 -17.57
CA LEU A 74 13.54 -5.90 -18.23
C LEU A 74 12.25 -5.67 -17.42
N ALA A 75 12.35 -5.61 -16.08
CA ALA A 75 11.24 -5.34 -15.17
C ALA A 75 10.89 -3.86 -14.98
N LYS A 76 11.53 -2.95 -15.74
CA LYS A 76 11.39 -1.49 -15.58
C LYS A 76 9.94 -1.02 -15.61
N SER A 77 9.12 -1.62 -16.48
CA SER A 77 7.69 -1.28 -16.58
C SER A 77 6.93 -1.62 -15.29
N ALA A 78 7.16 -2.80 -14.71
CA ALA A 78 6.52 -3.19 -13.45
C ALA A 78 7.00 -2.33 -12.27
N ILE A 79 8.30 -1.98 -12.22
CA ILE A 79 8.83 -1.05 -11.21
C ILE A 79 8.11 0.30 -11.29
N GLN A 80 8.00 0.88 -12.49
CA GLN A 80 7.30 2.16 -12.68
C GLN A 80 5.81 2.07 -12.32
N ALA A 81 5.17 0.94 -12.60
CA ALA A 81 3.78 0.71 -12.20
C ALA A 81 3.62 0.65 -10.68
N ALA A 82 4.57 0.02 -9.97
CA ALA A 82 4.57 -0.06 -8.51
C ALA A 82 4.74 1.33 -7.88
N GLU A 83 5.68 2.13 -8.39
CA GLU A 83 5.88 3.53 -7.97
C GLU A 83 4.60 4.37 -8.20
N ALA A 84 3.98 4.25 -9.37
CA ALA A 84 2.74 4.96 -9.67
C ALA A 84 1.60 4.56 -8.75
N ALA A 85 1.48 3.27 -8.39
CA ALA A 85 0.47 2.78 -7.46
C ALA A 85 0.70 3.31 -6.03
N ALA A 86 1.96 3.37 -5.58
CA ALA A 86 2.32 3.97 -4.30
C ALA A 86 1.96 5.47 -4.25
N VAL A 87 2.23 6.22 -5.33
CA VAL A 87 1.84 7.63 -5.44
C VAL A 87 0.31 7.80 -5.38
N GLN A 88 -0.46 6.90 -5.99
CA GLN A 88 -1.93 6.95 -5.91
C GLN A 88 -2.43 6.77 -4.47
N LEU A 89 -1.84 5.85 -3.70
CA LEU A 89 -2.16 5.69 -2.27
C LEU A 89 -1.81 6.95 -1.48
N ILE A 90 -0.63 7.54 -1.70
CA ILE A 90 -0.21 8.78 -1.02
C ILE A 90 -1.15 9.93 -1.36
N ALA A 91 -1.55 10.08 -2.62
CA ALA A 91 -2.50 11.11 -3.03
C ALA A 91 -3.88 10.92 -2.40
N TYR A 92 -4.35 9.67 -2.30
CA TYR A 92 -5.57 9.33 -1.59
C TYR A 92 -5.48 9.72 -0.10
N ASP A 93 -4.41 9.30 0.57
CA ASP A 93 -4.16 9.56 1.99
C ASP A 93 -3.99 11.06 2.26
N ALA A 94 -3.35 11.83 1.37
CA ALA A 94 -3.25 13.28 1.50
C ALA A 94 -4.62 13.97 1.41
N LYS A 95 -5.49 13.52 0.49
CA LYS A 95 -6.83 14.06 0.32
C LYS A 95 -7.74 13.72 1.51
N HIS A 96 -7.74 12.45 1.94
CA HIS A 96 -8.68 11.92 2.94
C HIS A 96 -8.11 11.89 4.38
N GLY A 97 -6.81 12.08 4.57
CA GLY A 97 -6.16 12.23 5.87
C GLY A 97 -6.04 13.68 6.35
N SER A 98 -6.52 14.64 5.54
CA SER A 98 -6.46 16.06 5.90
C SER A 98 -7.48 16.41 7.01
N ARG A 99 -7.11 17.36 7.89
CA ARG A 99 -8.03 17.90 8.90
C ARG A 99 -9.30 18.51 8.29
N GLU A 100 -9.19 19.04 7.07
CA GLU A 100 -10.31 19.60 6.34
C GLU A 100 -11.29 18.51 5.88
N TYR A 101 -10.80 17.41 5.34
CA TYR A 101 -11.62 16.26 4.99
C TYR A 101 -12.38 15.72 6.21
N VAL A 102 -11.68 15.52 7.34
CA VAL A 102 -12.31 15.05 8.60
C VAL A 102 -13.44 15.98 9.04
N ARG A 103 -13.24 17.31 8.96
CA ARG A 103 -14.28 18.29 9.30
C ARG A 103 -15.47 18.22 8.34
N ASN A 104 -15.23 18.02 7.05
CA ASN A 104 -16.28 17.94 6.04
C ASN A 104 -17.10 16.63 6.16
N GLU A 105 -16.46 15.50 6.46
CA GLU A 105 -17.15 14.24 6.75
C GLU A 105 -17.98 14.33 8.04
N TYR A 106 -17.41 14.87 9.13
CA TYR A 106 -18.15 15.08 10.37
C TYR A 106 -19.39 15.96 10.15
N ARG A 107 -19.24 17.06 9.39
CA ARG A 107 -20.37 17.92 9.02
C ARG A 107 -21.44 17.13 8.26
N ARG A 108 -21.06 16.32 7.27
CA ARG A 108 -22.03 15.51 6.50
C ARG A 108 -22.79 14.53 7.39
N TRP A 109 -22.08 13.78 8.24
CA TRP A 109 -22.70 12.86 9.20
C TRP A 109 -23.65 13.59 10.17
N SER A 110 -23.24 14.74 10.72
CA SER A 110 -24.07 15.50 11.65
C SER A 110 -25.40 15.97 11.04
N LEU A 111 -25.40 16.28 9.74
CA LEU A 111 -26.62 16.71 9.03
C LEU A 111 -27.55 15.54 8.70
N THR A 112 -27.04 14.30 8.62
CA THR A 112 -27.86 13.10 8.41
C THR A 112 -28.48 12.56 9.70
N GLU A 113 -27.95 12.91 10.88
CA GLU A 113 -28.51 12.50 12.18
C GLU A 113 -29.60 13.46 12.69
N ASP A 114 -29.60 14.72 12.23
CA ASP A 114 -30.59 15.74 12.59
C ASP A 114 -31.83 15.79 11.65
N SER A 115 -31.94 14.87 10.68
CA SER A 115 -33.10 14.74 9.75
C SER A 115 -33.94 13.50 10.04
#